data_AF-A0A817QW22-F1
#
_entry.id   AF-A0A817QW22-F1
#
_cell.length_a   1.000
_cell.length_b   1.000
_cell.length_c   1.000
_cell.angle_alpha   90.00
_cell.angle_beta   90.00
_cell.angle_gamma   90.00
#
_symmetry.space_group_name_H-M   'P 1'
#
loop_
_entity.id
_entity.type
_entity.pdbx_description
1 polymer ?
#
loop_
_entity_poly.entity_id
_entity_poly.type
_entity_poly.pdbx_seq_one_letter_code
_entity_poly.pdbx_strand_id
1 'polypeptide(L)'
;PKFVTKQEREATALQRRQDEVEVVRQRNEELLKKHDTFGKEAQRTVVKDDQGRDRYRHEKVVHRDRSSSSSDSFISFYCFHFHYYFFHLLGADEEREEAAVKERYLGIVKKEHKVHRLNDRKFVFDWDDKEDTAVDYNPVYKEKHPIQSFGRGRAEDIDTDKQEEEDRVA
;
A
#
# COMPACT_ATOMS: atom_id res chain seq x y z
N PRO A 1 56.17 41.66 8.24
CA PRO A 1 55.22 42.17 7.23
C PRO A 1 55.98 42.55 5.97
N LYS A 2 55.66 41.98 4.81
CA LYS A 2 56.32 42.39 3.55
C LYS A 2 55.75 43.72 3.10
N PHE A 3 56.62 44.67 2.78
CA PHE A 3 56.19 45.99 2.32
C PHE A 3 55.73 45.85 0.86
N VAL A 4 54.48 46.22 0.60
CA VAL A 4 53.85 46.13 -0.72
C VAL A 4 53.59 47.54 -1.21
N THR A 5 53.92 47.81 -2.47
CA THR A 5 53.68 49.13 -3.07
C THR A 5 52.19 49.46 -3.06
N LYS A 6 51.83 50.74 -3.19
CA LYS A 6 50.43 51.17 -3.22
C LYS A 6 49.67 50.49 -4.38
N GLN A 7 50.29 50.42 -5.55
CA GLN A 7 49.71 49.79 -6.75
C GLN A 7 49.47 48.30 -6.57
N GLU A 8 50.44 47.56 -6.02
CA GLU A 8 50.28 46.13 -5.76
C GLU A 8 49.18 45.87 -4.71
N ARG A 9 49.05 46.72 -3.68
CA ARG A 9 47.95 46.62 -2.70
C ARG A 9 46.59 46.84 -3.34
N GLU A 10 46.48 47.84 -4.21
CA GLU A 10 45.24 48.11 -4.97
C GLU A 10 44.89 46.94 -5.89
N ALA A 11 45.87 46.36 -6.61
CA ALA A 11 45.67 45.19 -7.45
C ALA A 11 45.21 43.97 -6.64
N THR A 12 45.82 43.72 -5.47
CA THR A 12 45.43 42.60 -4.61
C THR A 12 44.02 42.80 -4.03
N ALA A 13 43.64 44.04 -3.72
CA ALA A 13 42.30 44.36 -3.22
C ALA A 13 41.23 44.18 -4.31
N LEU A 14 41.53 44.55 -5.55
CA LEU A 14 40.64 44.32 -6.69
C LEU A 14 40.46 42.83 -6.98
N GLN A 15 41.53 42.03 -6.92
CA GLN A 15 41.46 40.59 -7.12
C GLN A 15 40.58 39.93 -6.05
N ARG A 16 40.76 40.26 -4.76
CA ARG A 16 39.89 39.74 -3.68
C ARG A 16 38.44 40.11 -3.88
N ARG A 17 38.17 41.33 -4.34
CA ARG A 17 36.80 41.77 -4.64
C ARG A 17 36.19 40.99 -5.81
N GLN A 18 36.98 40.65 -6.82
CA GLN A 18 36.54 39.80 -7.93
C GLN A 18 36.22 38.39 -7.42
N ASP A 19 37.09 37.78 -6.62
CA ASP A 19 36.88 36.46 -6.02
C ASP A 19 35.58 36.43 -5.19
N GLU A 20 35.33 37.45 -4.36
CA GLU A 20 34.10 37.56 -3.56
C GLU A 20 32.84 37.67 -4.43
N VAL A 21 32.89 38.46 -5.51
CA VAL A 21 31.77 38.60 -6.46
C VAL A 21 31.52 37.29 -7.20
N GLU A 22 32.58 36.56 -7.57
CA GLU A 22 32.47 35.25 -8.20
C GLU A 22 31.82 34.22 -7.28
N VAL A 23 32.20 34.18 -5.99
CA VAL A 23 31.57 33.31 -4.99
C VAL A 23 30.07 33.64 -4.83
N VAL A 24 29.72 34.92 -4.77
CA VAL A 24 28.30 35.35 -4.71
C VAL A 24 27.55 34.93 -5.96
N ARG A 25 28.16 35.08 -7.14
CA ARG A 25 27.57 34.68 -8.41
C ARG A 25 27.36 33.16 -8.49
N GLN A 26 28.36 32.37 -8.09
CA GLN A 26 28.27 30.91 -8.02
C GLN A 26 27.14 30.48 -7.09
N ARG A 27 27.06 31.06 -5.89
CA ARG A 27 25.96 30.80 -4.95
C ARG A 27 24.60 31.12 -5.54
N ASN A 28 24.46 32.25 -6.25
CA ASN A 28 23.21 32.62 -6.90
C ASN A 28 22.85 31.68 -8.05
N GLU A 29 23.82 31.27 -8.87
CA GLU A 29 23.62 30.28 -9.94
C GLU A 29 23.21 28.90 -9.38
N GLU A 30 23.77 28.48 -8.24
CA GLU A 30 23.33 27.27 -7.54
C GLU A 30 21.90 27.38 -7.01
N LEU A 31 21.52 28.53 -6.45
CA LEU A 31 20.15 28.77 -6.00
C LEU A 31 19.17 28.74 -7.18
N LEU A 32 19.53 29.34 -8.32
CA LEU A 32 18.73 29.26 -9.55
C LEU A 32 18.60 27.83 -10.06
N LYS A 33 19.68 27.03 -10.03
CA LYS A 33 19.64 25.60 -10.38
C LYS A 33 18.70 24.83 -9.44
N LYS A 34 18.79 25.05 -8.13
CA LYS A 34 17.90 24.42 -7.12
C LYS A 34 16.43 24.78 -7.36
N HIS A 35 16.15 26.04 -7.71
CA HIS A 35 14.80 26.49 -8.04
C HIS A 35 14.27 25.83 -9.32
N ASP A 36 15.09 25.75 -10.38
CA ASP A 36 14.72 25.06 -11.63
C ASP A 36 14.52 23.55 -11.43
N THR A 37 15.36 22.89 -10.62
CA THR A 37 15.16 21.46 -10.29
C THR A 37 13.88 21.22 -9.52
N PHE A 38 13.57 22.07 -8.53
CA PHE A 38 12.32 21.99 -7.76
C PHE A 38 11.10 22.21 -8.66
N GLY A 39 11.15 23.22 -9.55
CA GLY A 39 10.09 23.47 -10.52
C GLY A 39 9.85 22.30 -11.48
N LYS A 40 10.93 21.69 -12.00
CA LYS A 40 10.85 20.50 -12.86
C LYS A 40 10.32 19.28 -12.12
N GLU A 41 10.70 19.08 -10.86
CA GLU A 41 10.21 17.98 -10.03
C GLU A 41 8.71 18.13 -9.73
N ALA A 42 8.27 19.34 -9.37
CA ALA A 42 6.85 19.65 -9.19
C ALA A 42 6.04 19.48 -10.49
N GLN A 43 6.58 19.86 -11.65
CA GLN A 43 5.92 19.58 -12.93
C GLN A 43 5.87 18.08 -13.25
N ARG A 44 6.92 17.31 -12.91
CA ARG A 44 6.93 15.85 -13.10
C ARG A 44 5.87 15.13 -12.28
N THR A 45 5.60 15.57 -11.04
CA THR A 45 4.54 14.97 -10.22
C THR A 45 3.16 15.22 -10.84
N VAL A 46 2.89 16.46 -11.28
CA VAL A 46 1.62 16.82 -11.94
C VAL A 46 1.41 16.08 -13.27
N VAL A 47 2.46 15.98 -14.10
CA VAL A 47 2.37 15.27 -15.39
C VAL A 47 2.15 13.76 -15.20
N LYS A 48 2.69 13.15 -14.13
CA LYS A 48 2.40 11.75 -13.81
C LYS A 48 0.92 11.52 -13.50
N ASP A 49 0.28 12.46 -12.80
CA ASP A 49 -1.14 12.40 -12.48
C ASP A 49 -2.02 12.53 -13.74
N ASP A 50 -1.66 13.45 -14.66
CA ASP A 50 -2.38 13.61 -15.93
C ASP A 50 -2.15 12.44 -16.90
N GLN A 51 -0.95 11.84 -16.94
CA GLN A 51 -0.70 10.64 -17.75
C GLN A 51 -1.50 9.43 -17.25
N GLY A 52 -1.77 9.32 -15.94
CA GLY A 52 -2.71 8.34 -15.40
C GLY A 52 -4.14 8.58 -15.89
N ARG A 53 -4.53 9.85 -16.02
CA ARG A 53 -5.86 10.27 -16.49
C ARG A 53 -6.06 10.05 -17.99
N ASP A 54 -5.05 10.30 -18.80
CA ASP A 54 -5.09 10.07 -20.26
C ASP A 54 -4.94 8.59 -20.63
N ARG A 55 -4.21 7.77 -19.85
CA ARG A 55 -4.27 6.31 -20.00
C ARG A 55 -5.69 5.77 -19.83
N TYR A 56 -6.42 6.24 -18.82
CA TYR A 56 -7.82 5.88 -18.61
C TYR A 56 -8.72 6.33 -19.78
N ARG A 57 -8.45 7.50 -20.37
CA ARG A 57 -9.20 8.02 -21.52
C ARG A 57 -8.88 7.27 -22.82
N HIS A 58 -7.63 6.87 -23.04
CA HIS A 58 -7.19 6.14 -24.24
C HIS A 58 -7.57 4.65 -24.20
N GLU A 59 -7.58 4.03 -23.02
CA GLU A 59 -8.08 2.66 -22.82
C GLU A 59 -9.55 2.55 -23.26
N LYS A 60 -10.36 3.58 -22.97
CA LYS A 60 -11.76 3.66 -23.40
C LYS A 60 -11.96 3.75 -24.92
N VAL A 61 -10.96 4.22 -25.68
CA VAL A 61 -11.05 4.39 -27.14
C VAL A 61 -10.54 3.15 -27.89
N VAL A 62 -9.55 2.43 -27.35
CA VAL A 62 -8.96 1.24 -28.01
C VAL A 62 -9.88 0.01 -27.95
N HIS A 63 -10.82 -0.05 -27.01
CA HIS A 63 -11.80 -1.14 -26.93
C HIS A 63 -12.90 -1.09 -28.00
N ARG A 64 -12.98 -0.03 -28.82
CA ARG A 64 -14.02 0.08 -29.86
C ARG A 64 -13.65 -0.59 -31.18
N ASP A 65 -12.35 -0.79 -31.47
CA ASP A 65 -11.91 -1.26 -32.79
C ASP A 65 -11.19 -2.63 -32.78
N ARG A 66 -11.27 -3.40 -31.69
CA ARG A 66 -10.77 -4.80 -31.65
C ARG A 66 -11.90 -5.82 -31.64
N SER A 67 -12.82 -5.69 -32.60
CA SER A 67 -13.70 -6.78 -33.02
C SER A 67 -12.91 -7.78 -33.87
N SER A 68 -12.08 -8.61 -33.23
CA SER A 68 -11.59 -9.87 -33.84
C SER A 68 -11.16 -10.85 -32.74
N SER A 69 -12.09 -11.76 -32.43
CA SER A 69 -11.92 -13.14 -31.94
C SER A 69 -12.89 -13.45 -30.79
N SER A 70 -13.95 -14.17 -31.14
CA SER A 70 -15.22 -14.33 -30.44
C SER A 70 -15.21 -15.35 -29.28
N SER A 71 -14.14 -15.48 -28.49
CA SER A 71 -14.14 -16.43 -27.35
C SER A 71 -13.31 -16.02 -26.13
N ASP A 72 -12.58 -14.90 -26.17
CA ASP A 72 -11.56 -14.57 -25.14
C ASP A 72 -11.97 -13.45 -24.16
N SER A 73 -13.10 -12.80 -24.41
CA SER A 73 -13.53 -11.60 -23.65
C SER A 73 -14.22 -11.92 -22.31
N PHE A 74 -14.77 -13.13 -22.15
CA PHE A 74 -15.42 -13.54 -20.91
C PHE A 74 -14.39 -13.88 -19.82
N ILE A 75 -13.29 -14.53 -20.20
CA ILE A 75 -12.21 -14.92 -19.28
C ILE A 75 -11.44 -13.68 -18.78
N SER A 76 -11.21 -12.69 -19.64
CA SER A 76 -10.44 -11.47 -19.29
C SER A 76 -11.11 -10.63 -18.19
N PHE A 77 -12.43 -10.45 -18.23
CA PHE A 77 -13.15 -9.64 -17.24
C PHE A 77 -13.19 -10.31 -15.85
N TYR A 78 -13.45 -11.63 -15.79
CA TYR A 78 -13.40 -12.39 -14.53
C TYR A 78 -11.97 -12.55 -14.01
N CYS A 79 -10.96 -12.71 -14.87
CA CYS A 79 -9.56 -12.84 -14.46
C CYS A 79 -9.03 -11.53 -13.82
N PHE A 80 -9.34 -10.38 -14.43
CA PHE A 80 -8.96 -9.08 -13.87
C PHE A 80 -9.71 -8.78 -12.56
N HIS A 81 -11.01 -9.09 -12.49
CA HIS A 81 -11.80 -8.92 -11.28
C HIS A 81 -11.34 -9.85 -10.15
N PHE A 82 -11.09 -11.12 -10.44
CA PHE A 82 -10.58 -12.10 -9.47
C PHE A 82 -9.20 -11.69 -8.96
N HIS A 83 -8.29 -11.26 -9.83
CA HIS A 83 -6.97 -10.78 -9.43
C HIS A 83 -7.04 -9.50 -8.59
N TYR A 84 -7.97 -8.59 -8.89
CA TYR A 84 -8.20 -7.38 -8.10
C TYR A 84 -8.75 -7.71 -6.70
N TYR A 85 -9.76 -8.58 -6.60
CA TYR A 85 -10.32 -9.01 -5.31
C TYR A 85 -9.31 -9.80 -4.47
N PHE A 86 -8.55 -10.71 -5.09
CA PHE A 86 -7.51 -11.47 -4.42
C PHE A 86 -6.40 -10.55 -3.88
N PHE A 87 -5.92 -9.61 -4.69
CA PHE A 87 -4.90 -8.64 -4.28
C PHE A 87 -5.38 -7.72 -3.15
N HIS A 88 -6.62 -7.23 -3.21
CA HIS A 88 -7.18 -6.39 -2.14
C HIS A 88 -7.44 -7.17 -0.85
N LEU A 89 -7.82 -8.44 -0.95
CA LEU A 89 -8.06 -9.28 0.22
C LEU A 89 -6.74 -9.57 0.98
N LEU A 90 -5.64 -9.81 0.24
CA LEU A 90 -4.31 -9.99 0.85
C LEU A 90 -3.81 -8.72 1.54
N GLY A 91 -4.01 -7.54 0.93
CA GLY A 91 -3.58 -6.26 1.53
C GLY A 91 -4.31 -5.94 2.84
N ALA A 92 -5.59 -6.31 2.95
CA ALA A 92 -6.37 -6.08 4.16
C ALA A 92 -5.88 -6.93 5.36
N ASP A 93 -5.35 -8.12 5.11
CA ASP A 93 -4.81 -8.99 6.15
C ASP A 93 -3.44 -8.49 6.65
N GLU A 94 -2.59 -8.02 5.73
CA GLU A 94 -1.28 -7.42 6.06
C GLU A 94 -1.46 -6.19 6.97
N GLU A 95 -2.44 -5.32 6.68
CA GLU A 95 -2.76 -4.18 7.53
C GLU A 95 -3.23 -4.59 8.93
N ARG A 96 -4.00 -5.67 9.05
CA ARG A 96 -4.45 -6.21 10.34
C ARG A 96 -3.31 -6.82 11.14
N GLU A 97 -2.41 -7.54 10.48
CA GLU A 97 -1.19 -8.07 11.09
C GLU A 97 -0.31 -6.95 11.64
N GLU A 98 -0.03 -5.93 10.83
CA GLU A 98 0.73 -4.76 11.26
C GLU A 98 0.06 -4.04 12.43
N ALA A 99 -1.27 -3.89 12.39
CA ALA A 99 -2.01 -3.28 13.48
C ALA A 99 -1.86 -4.09 14.78
N ALA A 100 -1.94 -5.42 14.71
CA ALA A 100 -1.74 -6.30 15.87
C ALA A 100 -0.32 -6.19 16.44
N VAL A 101 0.71 -6.13 15.56
CA VAL A 101 2.11 -5.93 15.95
C VAL A 101 2.30 -4.56 16.61
N LYS A 102 1.76 -3.51 16.00
CA LYS A 102 1.79 -2.13 16.51
C LYS A 102 1.13 -2.05 17.88
N GLU A 103 -0.05 -2.63 18.06
CA GLU A 103 -0.77 -2.65 19.33
C GLU A 103 0.04 -3.35 20.43
N ARG A 104 0.63 -4.52 20.13
CA ARG A 104 1.41 -5.30 21.10
C ARG A 104 2.65 -4.58 21.61
N TYR A 105 3.35 -3.85 20.76
CA TYR A 105 4.66 -3.28 21.09
C TYR A 105 4.66 -1.77 21.31
N LEU A 106 3.75 -1.01 20.68
CA LEU A 106 3.61 0.43 20.89
C LEU A 106 2.67 0.77 22.05
N GLY A 107 2.07 -0.23 22.70
CA GLY A 107 1.29 -0.05 23.93
C GLY A 107 0.04 0.79 23.73
N ILE A 108 -0.56 0.75 22.54
CA ILE A 108 -1.82 1.43 22.26
C ILE A 108 -2.87 0.85 23.23
N VAL A 109 -3.55 1.72 23.97
CA VAL A 109 -4.63 1.31 24.88
C VAL A 109 -5.71 0.63 24.06
N LYS A 110 -5.91 -0.67 24.29
CA LYS A 110 -6.98 -1.44 23.65
C LYS A 110 -8.32 -0.80 23.99
N LYS A 111 -9.19 -0.65 22.99
CA LYS A 111 -10.57 -0.23 23.25
C LYS A 111 -11.28 -1.38 23.94
N GLU A 112 -11.77 -1.15 25.14
CA GLU A 112 -12.59 -2.15 25.84
C GLU A 112 -13.85 -2.41 25.02
N HIS A 113 -14.12 -3.69 24.75
CA HIS A 113 -15.36 -4.08 24.12
C HIS A 113 -16.51 -3.79 25.09
N LYS A 114 -17.57 -3.17 24.57
CA LYS A 114 -18.75 -2.83 25.38
C LYS A 114 -19.46 -4.13 25.76
N VAL A 115 -19.26 -4.59 26.99
CA VAL A 115 -20.03 -5.70 27.56
C VAL A 115 -21.51 -5.35 27.50
N HIS A 116 -22.31 -6.19 26.86
CA HIS A 116 -23.75 -6.01 26.81
C HIS A 116 -24.33 -6.09 28.23
N ARG A 117 -24.93 -4.99 28.72
CA ARG A 117 -25.55 -4.95 30.05
C ARG A 117 -27.02 -5.34 29.91
N LEU A 118 -27.47 -6.29 30.71
CA LEU A 118 -28.83 -6.85 30.82
C LEU A 118 -29.93 -5.84 31.28
N ASN A 119 -29.80 -4.54 30.98
CA ASN A 119 -30.74 -3.50 31.41
C ASN A 119 -31.63 -2.93 30.30
N ASP A 120 -31.43 -3.31 29.03
CA ASP A 120 -32.34 -2.94 27.95
C ASP A 120 -33.28 -4.13 27.67
N ARG A 121 -34.59 -3.90 27.78
CA ARG A 121 -35.69 -4.89 27.84
C ARG A 121 -35.91 -5.73 26.56
N LYS A 122 -34.89 -5.89 25.72
CA LYS A 122 -34.93 -6.70 24.52
C LYS A 122 -33.88 -7.79 24.63
N PHE A 123 -34.33 -8.98 25.01
CA PHE A 123 -33.51 -10.18 24.97
C PHE A 123 -33.19 -10.49 23.51
N VAL A 124 -31.92 -10.38 23.15
CA VAL A 124 -31.38 -10.89 21.89
C VAL A 124 -30.79 -12.26 22.20
N PHE A 125 -31.37 -13.30 21.61
CA PHE A 125 -30.91 -14.68 21.78
C PHE A 125 -29.84 -15.10 20.77
N ASP A 126 -29.62 -14.26 19.74
CA ASP A 126 -28.59 -14.47 18.73
C ASP A 126 -27.25 -13.89 19.20
N TRP A 127 -26.17 -14.49 18.73
CA TRP A 127 -24.82 -13.96 18.88
C TRP A 127 -24.60 -12.79 17.92
N ASP A 128 -23.85 -11.76 18.33
CA ASP A 128 -23.45 -10.66 17.45
C ASP A 128 -22.23 -11.10 16.61
N ASP A 129 -22.22 -10.81 15.31
CA ASP A 129 -21.11 -11.16 14.39
C ASP A 129 -19.79 -10.52 14.84
N LYS A 130 -19.83 -9.44 15.62
CA LYS A 130 -18.65 -8.76 16.16
C LYS A 130 -17.97 -9.53 17.30
N GLU A 131 -18.64 -10.53 17.85
CA GLU A 131 -18.09 -11.40 18.89
C GLU A 131 -17.38 -12.64 18.28
N ASP A 132 -17.37 -12.78 16.95
CA ASP A 132 -16.65 -13.85 16.26
C ASP A 132 -15.12 -13.66 16.37
N THR A 133 -14.45 -14.67 16.92
CA THR A 133 -13.00 -14.73 17.09
C THR A 133 -12.29 -15.60 16.06
N ALA A 134 -13.03 -16.24 15.14
CA ALA A 134 -12.45 -17.17 14.17
C ALA A 134 -11.70 -16.44 13.03
N VAL A 135 -11.94 -15.15 12.83
CA VAL A 135 -11.34 -14.35 11.75
C VAL A 135 -9.90 -13.97 12.09
N ASP A 136 -8.94 -14.74 11.57
CA ASP A 136 -7.51 -14.45 11.67
C ASP A 136 -7.03 -13.58 10.48
N TYR A 137 -5.83 -13.02 10.56
CA TYR A 137 -5.11 -12.42 9.44
C TYR A 137 -4.11 -13.39 8.83
N ASN A 138 -3.56 -14.32 9.62
CA ASN A 138 -2.56 -15.26 9.14
C ASN A 138 -3.20 -16.41 8.32
N PRO A 139 -2.73 -16.68 7.10
CA PRO A 139 -3.29 -17.74 6.25
C PRO A 139 -3.23 -19.13 6.89
N VAL A 140 -2.22 -19.43 7.72
CA VAL A 140 -2.09 -20.72 8.43
C VAL A 140 -3.25 -20.95 9.40
N TYR A 141 -3.78 -19.88 9.99
CA TYR A 141 -4.91 -19.95 10.91
C TYR A 141 -6.26 -19.72 10.22
N LYS A 142 -6.30 -19.20 9.00
CA LYS A 142 -7.51 -19.17 8.16
C LYS A 142 -7.78 -20.53 7.54
N GLU A 143 -6.79 -21.10 6.87
CA GLU A 143 -6.85 -22.39 6.19
C GLU A 143 -6.19 -23.46 7.06
N LYS A 144 -6.77 -23.69 8.25
CA LYS A 144 -6.26 -24.71 9.17
C LYS A 144 -6.39 -26.08 8.51
N HIS A 145 -5.28 -26.79 8.40
CA HIS A 145 -5.29 -28.16 7.90
C HIS A 145 -6.15 -29.04 8.82
N PRO A 146 -7.23 -29.68 8.32
CA PRO A 146 -8.08 -30.53 9.14
C PRO A 146 -7.32 -31.79 9.59
N ILE A 147 -7.75 -32.39 10.70
CA ILE A 147 -7.08 -33.59 11.22
C ILE A 147 -7.41 -34.77 10.32
N GLN A 148 -6.44 -35.19 9.50
CA GLN A 148 -6.57 -36.39 8.68
C GLN A 148 -6.38 -37.63 9.55
N SER A 149 -7.47 -38.34 9.85
CA SER A 149 -7.46 -39.54 10.70
C SER A 149 -7.10 -40.82 9.95
N PHE A 150 -6.31 -40.73 8.87
CA PHE A 150 -5.87 -41.84 8.01
C PHE A 150 -7.00 -42.83 7.61
N GLY A 151 -8.21 -42.31 7.39
CA GLY A 151 -9.39 -43.10 7.01
C GLY A 151 -10.00 -43.97 8.12
N ARG A 152 -9.58 -43.81 9.38
CA ARG A 152 -10.05 -44.61 10.53
C ARG A 152 -10.86 -43.83 11.56
N GLY A 153 -10.67 -42.52 11.62
CA GLY A 153 -11.46 -41.61 12.47
C GLY A 153 -12.39 -40.76 11.62
N ARG A 154 -13.60 -40.55 12.11
CA ARG A 154 -14.61 -39.64 11.53
C ARG A 154 -14.94 -38.56 12.55
N ALA A 155 -15.32 -37.40 12.07
CA ALA A 155 -15.77 -36.32 12.94
C ALA A 155 -17.12 -36.71 13.53
N GLU A 156 -17.31 -36.41 14.80
CA GLU A 156 -18.59 -36.65 15.47
C GLU A 156 -19.67 -35.74 14.88
N ASP A 157 -20.90 -36.25 14.80
CA ASP A 157 -22.09 -35.53 14.35
C ASP A 157 -22.07 -34.97 12.90
N ILE A 158 -21.03 -35.31 12.12
CA ILE A 158 -20.95 -35.02 10.68
C ILE A 158 -21.38 -36.25 9.89
N ASP A 159 -22.16 -36.03 8.84
CA ASP A 159 -22.59 -37.09 7.93
C ASP A 159 -21.39 -37.76 7.26
N THR A 160 -21.37 -39.10 7.29
CA THR A 160 -20.22 -39.87 6.83
C THR A 160 -19.95 -39.71 5.35
N ASP A 161 -21.01 -39.60 4.55
CA ASP A 161 -20.88 -39.48 3.09
C ASP A 161 -20.31 -38.12 2.71
N LYS A 162 -20.69 -37.06 3.46
CA LYS A 162 -20.17 -35.70 3.27
C LYS A 162 -18.71 -35.59 3.69
N GLN A 163 -18.34 -36.20 4.80
CA GLN A 163 -16.95 -36.22 5.24
C GLN A 163 -16.05 -36.95 4.22
N GLU A 164 -16.52 -38.07 3.65
CA GLU A 164 -15.78 -38.77 2.59
C GLU A 164 -15.68 -37.99 1.27
N GLU A 165 -16.62 -37.07 1.01
CA GLU A 165 -16.55 -36.17 -0.14
C GLU A 165 -15.53 -35.05 0.10
N GLU A 166 -15.58 -34.40 1.27
CA GLU A 166 -14.62 -33.37 1.69
C GLU A 166 -13.18 -33.92 1.72
N ASP A 167 -12.97 -35.11 2.28
CA ASP A 167 -11.66 -35.79 2.34
C ASP A 167 -11.15 -36.23 0.95
N ARG A 168 -12.02 -36.35 -0.06
CA ARG A 168 -11.64 -36.70 -1.44
C ARG A 168 -11.26 -35.48 -2.28
N VAL A 169 -11.78 -34.31 -1.92
CA VAL A 169 -11.57 -33.05 -2.65
C VAL A 169 -10.32 -32.31 -2.15
N ALA A 170 -9.92 -32.53 -0.89
CA ALA A 170 -8.68 -32.05 -0.30
C ALA A 170 -7.43 -32.77 -0.85
#